data_AF-A0A3D5ARS2-F1
#
_entry.id   AF-A0A3D5ARS2-F1
#
_cell.length_a   1.000
_cell.length_b   1.000
_cell.length_c   1.000
_cell.angle_alpha   90.00
_cell.angle_beta   90.00
_cell.angle_gamma   90.00
#
_symmetry.space_group_name_H-M   'P 1'
#
loop_
_entity.id
_entity.type
_entity.pdbx_description
1 polymer ?
#
loop_
_entity_poly.entity_id
_entity_poly.type
_entity_poly.pdbx_seq_one_letter_code
_entity_poly.pdbx_strand_id
1 'polypeptide(L)'
;MGVARLHQGCQQGPAARAAVIVGEGQVWAKNPAWRIGDVIKVSGFAEDKYVVVRQNDLAWVNQFQATMLGSGRSGSENLSDLGKLATINDLQPKAVGPQEPPVDLPRIATYTGGGLCSVVKDEAGNSELRSEVQLDLSKRPQTAGRSKDGVVYADYILVPHGRGAIVASGQTFSLVAPDGVRYAAANPAVLGKLGYDGKAPVRLPPVLISLLPEGPGLDPQEALVQLTVS
;
A
#
# COMPACT_ATOMS: atom_id res chain seq x y z
N MET A 1 -16.24 -5.98 14.53
CA MET A 1 -15.39 -6.36 13.38
C MET A 1 -15.10 -5.10 12.56
N GLY A 2 -13.98 -4.42 12.83
CA GLY A 2 -13.58 -3.20 12.12
C GLY A 2 -12.36 -3.48 11.24
N VAL A 3 -12.58 -3.88 10.00
CA VAL A 3 -11.49 -4.24 9.05
C VAL A 3 -10.98 -3.01 8.26
N ALA A 4 -11.41 -1.81 8.61
CA ALA A 4 -11.33 -0.64 7.74
C ALA A 4 -10.13 0.29 7.96
N ARG A 5 -9.01 -0.16 8.55
CA ARG A 5 -7.89 0.77 8.87
C ARG A 5 -6.53 0.34 8.36
N LEU A 6 -6.32 -0.96 8.15
CA LEU A 6 -5.04 -1.47 7.63
C LEU A 6 -4.68 -0.82 6.28
N HIS A 7 -5.66 -0.60 5.41
CA HIS A 7 -5.46 0.03 4.11
C HIS A 7 -4.94 1.47 4.20
N GLN A 8 -5.18 2.18 5.32
CA GLN A 8 -4.67 3.54 5.52
C GLN A 8 -3.16 3.55 5.77
N GLY A 9 -2.61 2.41 6.19
CA GLY A 9 -1.18 2.18 6.31
C GLY A 9 -0.58 1.56 5.05
N CYS A 10 -1.30 1.42 3.93
CA CYS A 10 -0.75 0.88 2.69
C CYS A 10 -0.91 1.89 1.55
N GLN A 11 0.15 2.07 0.76
CA GLN A 11 0.03 2.85 -0.47
C GLN A 11 -0.82 2.09 -1.49
N GLN A 12 -1.74 2.80 -2.15
CA GLN A 12 -2.53 2.23 -3.24
C GLN A 12 -1.72 2.28 -4.53
N GLY A 13 -1.53 1.12 -5.15
CA GLY A 13 -1.08 1.02 -6.54
C GLY A 13 -2.22 1.32 -7.52
N PRO A 14 -1.90 1.45 -8.81
CA PRO A 14 -2.92 1.61 -9.83
C PRO A 14 -3.75 0.32 -9.93
N ALA A 15 -4.99 0.45 -10.37
CA ALA A 15 -5.83 -0.72 -10.58
C ALA A 15 -5.17 -1.66 -11.60
N ALA A 16 -5.06 -2.94 -11.25
CA ALA A 16 -4.65 -3.98 -12.19
C ALA A 16 -5.66 -4.04 -13.34
N ARG A 17 -5.24 -3.61 -14.53
CA ARG A 17 -6.05 -3.59 -15.75
C ARG A 17 -5.26 -4.22 -16.88
N ALA A 18 -5.95 -4.93 -17.75
CA ALA A 18 -5.37 -5.40 -19.01
C ALA A 18 -4.93 -4.18 -19.84
N ALA A 19 -3.79 -4.31 -20.53
CA ALA A 19 -3.34 -3.28 -21.45
C ALA A 19 -4.33 -3.20 -22.64
N VAL A 20 -4.63 -1.98 -23.08
CA VAL A 20 -5.49 -1.78 -24.27
C VAL A 20 -4.67 -2.10 -25.52
N ILE A 21 -5.16 -3.05 -26.33
CA ILE A 21 -4.55 -3.40 -27.61
C ILE A 21 -5.38 -2.78 -28.74
N VAL A 22 -4.75 -1.89 -29.51
CA VAL A 22 -5.41 -1.22 -30.63
C VAL A 22 -5.78 -2.25 -31.71
N GLY A 23 -7.07 -2.29 -32.07
CA GLY A 23 -7.58 -3.23 -33.08
C GLY A 23 -7.84 -4.64 -32.55
N GLU A 24 -7.94 -4.83 -31.23
CA GLU A 24 -8.25 -6.12 -30.61
C GLU A 24 -9.45 -6.83 -31.29
N GLY A 25 -9.30 -8.14 -31.52
CA GLY A 25 -10.29 -8.99 -32.18
C GLY A 25 -10.29 -8.93 -33.71
N GLN A 26 -9.52 -8.02 -34.34
CA GLN A 26 -9.38 -7.97 -35.80
C GLN A 26 -8.44 -9.07 -36.30
N VAL A 27 -8.65 -9.54 -37.53
CA VAL A 27 -7.76 -10.49 -38.21
C VAL A 27 -6.37 -9.89 -38.33
N TRP A 28 -5.34 -10.64 -37.94
CA TRP A 28 -3.97 -10.18 -38.09
C TRP A 28 -3.50 -10.33 -39.54
N ALA A 29 -2.99 -9.25 -40.12
CA ALA A 29 -2.63 -9.19 -41.54
C ALA A 29 -1.57 -10.23 -41.95
N LYS A 30 -0.70 -10.63 -41.01
CA LYS A 30 0.39 -11.58 -41.27
C LYS A 30 -0.02 -13.05 -41.11
N ASN A 31 -1.11 -13.32 -40.40
CA ASN A 31 -1.66 -14.65 -40.24
C ASN A 31 -3.19 -14.58 -40.06
N PRO A 32 -3.99 -15.00 -41.05
CA PRO A 32 -5.44 -14.89 -40.99
C PRO A 32 -6.09 -15.77 -39.92
N ALA A 33 -5.36 -16.78 -39.42
CA ALA A 33 -5.81 -17.60 -38.31
C ALA A 33 -5.71 -16.85 -36.97
N TRP A 34 -4.97 -15.75 -36.88
CA TRP A 34 -4.68 -15.03 -35.64
C TRP A 34 -5.52 -13.75 -35.58
N ARG A 35 -5.77 -13.28 -34.37
CA ARG A 35 -6.39 -11.99 -34.08
C ARG A 35 -5.42 -11.10 -33.35
N ILE A 36 -5.53 -9.80 -33.59
CA ILE A 36 -4.88 -8.80 -32.74
C ILE A 36 -5.43 -8.97 -31.31
N GLY A 37 -4.54 -9.06 -30.33
CA GLY A 37 -4.86 -9.39 -28.95
C GLY A 37 -4.66 -10.86 -28.57
N ASP A 38 -4.46 -11.76 -29.53
CA ASP A 38 -4.18 -13.17 -29.22
C ASP A 38 -2.89 -13.28 -28.40
N VAL A 39 -2.97 -14.01 -27.28
CA VAL A 39 -1.80 -14.42 -26.49
C VAL A 39 -1.38 -15.81 -26.92
N ILE A 40 -0.10 -15.99 -27.24
CA ILE A 40 0.47 -17.23 -27.76
C ILE A 40 1.55 -17.70 -26.80
N LYS A 41 1.44 -18.95 -26.33
CA LYS A 41 2.49 -19.60 -25.55
C LYS A 41 3.66 -19.98 -26.47
N VAL A 42 4.89 -19.68 -26.06
CA VAL A 42 6.09 -20.00 -26.83
C VAL A 42 6.70 -21.30 -26.32
N SER A 43 6.91 -22.25 -27.22
CA SER A 43 7.53 -23.55 -26.93
C SER A 43 9.06 -23.48 -26.97
N GLY A 44 9.71 -24.47 -26.36
CA GLY A 44 11.18 -24.58 -26.34
C GLY A 44 11.87 -23.89 -25.17
N PHE A 45 11.10 -23.41 -24.19
CA PHE A 45 11.62 -22.84 -22.94
C PHE A 45 11.26 -23.75 -21.76
N ALA A 46 12.12 -23.79 -20.74
CA ALA A 46 11.85 -24.52 -19.50
C ALA A 46 10.70 -23.89 -18.68
N GLU A 47 10.51 -22.59 -18.86
CA GLU A 47 9.47 -21.79 -18.24
C GLU A 47 8.45 -21.31 -19.28
N ASP A 48 7.22 -21.09 -18.84
CA ASP A 48 6.16 -20.61 -19.72
C ASP A 48 6.45 -19.18 -20.19
N LYS A 49 6.65 -19.02 -21.49
CA LYS A 49 6.83 -17.72 -22.14
C LYS A 49 5.63 -17.39 -23.02
N TYR A 50 5.29 -16.11 -23.11
CA TYR A 50 4.09 -15.64 -23.81
C TYR A 50 4.41 -14.45 -24.70
N VAL A 51 3.84 -14.43 -25.90
CA VAL A 51 3.82 -13.25 -26.77
C VAL A 51 2.38 -12.85 -27.05
N VAL A 52 2.13 -11.55 -27.23
CA VAL A 52 0.84 -11.02 -27.67
C VAL A 52 0.93 -10.52 -29.11
N VAL A 53 -0.12 -10.77 -29.89
CA VAL A 53 -0.25 -10.29 -31.28
C VAL A 53 -0.72 -8.84 -31.27
N ARG A 54 0.08 -7.93 -31.85
CA ARG A 54 -0.31 -6.54 -32.07
C ARG A 54 -0.43 -6.26 -33.56
N GLN A 55 -0.99 -5.10 -33.92
CA GLN A 55 -1.28 -4.75 -35.31
C GLN A 55 -0.09 -4.95 -36.27
N ASN A 56 1.12 -4.55 -35.84
CA ASN A 56 2.32 -4.56 -36.69
C ASN A 56 3.38 -5.60 -36.30
N ASP A 57 3.34 -6.10 -35.06
CA ASP A 57 4.40 -6.90 -34.47
C ASP A 57 3.87 -7.90 -33.43
N LEU A 58 4.80 -8.68 -32.88
CA LEU A 58 4.59 -9.48 -31.69
C LEU A 58 5.31 -8.81 -30.53
N ALA A 59 4.85 -9.04 -29.30
CA ALA A 59 5.52 -8.53 -28.13
C ALA A 59 5.56 -9.54 -26.97
N TRP A 60 6.71 -9.70 -26.35
CA TRP A 60 6.88 -10.46 -25.12
C TRP A 60 6.06 -9.85 -23.99
N VAL A 61 5.32 -10.70 -23.29
CA VAL A 61 4.55 -10.37 -22.10
C VAL A 61 4.85 -11.38 -21.00
N ASN A 62 4.73 -10.98 -19.75
CA ASN A 62 4.87 -11.93 -18.63
C ASN A 62 3.56 -12.71 -18.40
N GLN A 63 3.62 -13.70 -17.50
CA GLN A 63 2.47 -14.56 -17.21
C GLN A 63 1.28 -13.79 -16.63
N PHE A 64 1.53 -12.72 -15.85
CA PHE A 64 0.48 -11.86 -15.31
C PHE A 64 -0.27 -11.13 -16.42
N GLN A 65 0.45 -10.46 -17.33
CA GLN A 65 -0.11 -9.77 -18.49
C GLN A 65 -0.87 -10.73 -19.40
N ALA A 66 -0.29 -11.90 -19.69
CA ALA A 66 -0.92 -12.96 -20.48
C ALA A 66 -2.27 -13.41 -19.89
N THR A 67 -2.33 -13.56 -18.56
CA THR A 67 -3.57 -13.95 -17.85
C THR A 67 -4.61 -12.84 -17.91
N MET A 68 -4.19 -11.58 -17.73
CA MET A 68 -5.09 -10.42 -17.72
C MET A 68 -5.68 -10.10 -19.10
N LEU A 69 -4.92 -10.35 -20.18
CA LEU A 69 -5.40 -10.19 -21.56
C LEU A 69 -6.44 -11.26 -21.97
N GLY A 70 -6.68 -12.26 -21.12
CA GLY A 70 -7.65 -13.33 -21.36
C GLY A 70 -7.03 -14.55 -22.04
N SER A 71 -7.83 -15.61 -22.18
CA SER A 71 -7.38 -16.88 -22.77
C SER A 71 -7.07 -16.68 -24.25
N GLY A 72 -5.80 -16.41 -24.53
CA GLY A 72 -5.26 -16.40 -25.87
C GLY A 72 -5.45 -17.73 -26.59
N ARG A 73 -5.05 -17.72 -27.86
CA ARG A 73 -5.15 -18.86 -28.78
C ARG A 73 -4.62 -20.14 -28.10
N SER A 74 -5.43 -21.20 -28.15
CA SER A 74 -4.99 -22.52 -27.68
C SER A 74 -3.84 -23.06 -28.56
N GLY A 75 -2.79 -23.55 -27.93
CA GLY A 75 -1.60 -24.09 -28.60
C GLY A 75 -0.32 -23.37 -28.19
N SER A 76 0.80 -23.85 -28.73
CA SER A 76 2.10 -23.23 -28.53
C SER A 76 2.86 -23.16 -29.85
N GLU A 77 3.56 -22.06 -30.08
CA GLU A 77 4.37 -21.83 -31.29
C GLU A 77 5.86 -21.85 -30.94
N ASN A 78 6.74 -22.28 -31.84
CA ASN A 78 8.18 -22.15 -31.62
C ASN A 78 8.63 -20.71 -31.90
N LEU A 79 9.63 -20.23 -31.14
CA LEU A 79 10.20 -18.89 -31.31
C LEU A 79 10.64 -18.60 -32.76
N SER A 80 11.22 -19.59 -33.43
CA SER A 80 11.73 -19.43 -34.80
C SER A 80 10.61 -19.15 -35.81
N ASP A 81 9.44 -19.74 -35.61
CA ASP A 81 8.29 -19.53 -36.50
C ASP A 81 7.62 -18.18 -36.23
N LEU A 82 7.55 -17.77 -34.95
CA LEU A 82 7.13 -16.43 -34.58
C LEU A 82 8.02 -15.35 -35.20
N GLY A 83 9.35 -15.54 -35.16
CA GLY A 83 10.32 -14.62 -35.72
C GLY A 83 10.27 -14.49 -37.25
N LYS A 84 9.74 -15.49 -37.97
CA LYS A 84 9.49 -15.41 -39.42
C LYS A 84 8.26 -14.57 -39.74
N LEU A 85 7.28 -14.50 -38.82
CA LEU A 85 6.05 -13.74 -39.02
C LEU A 85 6.27 -12.26 -38.72
N ALA A 86 6.92 -11.92 -37.61
CA ALA A 86 7.16 -10.53 -37.25
C ALA A 86 8.35 -10.36 -36.30
N THR A 87 8.83 -9.12 -36.21
CA THR A 87 9.67 -8.67 -35.11
C THR A 87 8.96 -8.91 -33.78
N ILE A 88 9.70 -9.40 -32.79
CA ILE A 88 9.21 -9.63 -31.44
C ILE A 88 9.83 -8.56 -30.54
N ASN A 89 9.01 -7.61 -30.10
CA ASN A 89 9.39 -6.53 -29.19
C ASN A 89 9.22 -6.97 -27.73
N ASP A 90 9.69 -6.15 -26.79
CA ASP A 90 9.54 -6.40 -25.35
C ASP A 90 8.51 -5.43 -24.74
N LEU A 91 7.44 -5.98 -24.17
CA LEU A 91 6.42 -5.27 -23.40
C LEU A 91 6.34 -5.75 -21.95
N GLN A 92 7.31 -6.55 -21.50
CA GLN A 92 7.34 -7.02 -20.13
C GLN A 92 7.54 -5.81 -19.18
N PRO A 93 6.88 -5.80 -18.01
CA PRO A 93 7.08 -4.73 -17.04
C PRO A 93 8.53 -4.75 -16.59
N LYS A 94 9.11 -3.56 -16.40
CA LYS A 94 10.44 -3.45 -15.82
C LYS A 94 10.23 -3.39 -14.31
N ALA A 95 11.15 -3.92 -13.51
CA ALA A 95 10.99 -3.89 -12.05
C ALA A 95 11.23 -2.47 -11.47
N VAL A 96 10.56 -1.43 -12.01
CA VAL A 96 10.83 -0.02 -11.75
C VAL A 96 9.65 0.60 -11.00
N GLY A 97 9.54 0.20 -9.73
CA GLY A 97 8.73 0.93 -8.75
C GLY A 97 7.31 0.39 -8.52
N PRO A 98 6.63 0.93 -7.49
CA PRO A 98 5.40 0.36 -6.92
C PRO A 98 4.15 0.51 -7.81
N GLN A 99 4.28 1.15 -8.96
CA GLN A 99 3.17 1.41 -9.89
C GLN A 99 3.21 0.51 -11.13
N GLU A 100 4.27 -0.29 -11.32
CA GLU A 100 4.35 -1.23 -12.42
C GLU A 100 3.66 -2.57 -12.08
N PRO A 101 3.07 -3.26 -13.07
CA PRO A 101 2.52 -4.60 -12.88
C PRO A 101 3.56 -5.57 -12.30
N PRO A 102 3.13 -6.57 -11.50
CA PRO A 102 4.02 -7.60 -10.99
C PRO A 102 4.78 -8.30 -12.12
N VAL A 103 6.09 -8.49 -11.94
CA VAL A 103 6.96 -9.23 -12.89
C VAL A 103 6.56 -10.71 -12.93
N ASP A 104 6.15 -11.25 -11.79
CA ASP A 104 5.65 -12.62 -11.62
C ASP A 104 4.22 -12.61 -11.09
N LEU A 105 3.47 -13.67 -11.37
CA LEU A 105 2.17 -13.89 -10.75
C LEU A 105 2.32 -14.02 -9.22
N PRO A 106 1.67 -13.16 -8.43
CA PRO A 106 1.73 -13.27 -6.99
C PRO A 106 1.15 -14.61 -6.52
N ARG A 107 1.87 -15.30 -5.63
CA ARG A 107 1.32 -16.47 -4.94
C ARG A 107 0.40 -16.00 -3.83
N ILE A 108 -0.82 -16.53 -3.79
CA ILE A 108 -1.76 -16.26 -2.71
C ILE A 108 -1.24 -16.96 -1.46
N ALA A 109 -0.94 -16.20 -0.41
CA ALA A 109 -0.55 -16.74 0.88
C ALA A 109 -1.77 -17.33 1.61
N THR A 110 -1.60 -18.50 2.24
CA THR A 110 -2.61 -19.06 3.15
C THR A 110 -2.54 -18.31 4.48
N TYR A 111 -3.67 -17.78 4.93
CA TYR A 111 -3.81 -17.08 6.20
C TYR A 111 -4.40 -18.01 7.26
N THR A 112 -3.70 -18.21 8.37
CA THR A 112 -4.10 -19.14 9.44
C THR A 112 -4.78 -18.46 10.63
N GLY A 113 -4.95 -17.13 10.57
CA GLY A 113 -5.78 -16.37 11.50
C GLY A 113 -5.04 -15.44 12.45
N GLY A 114 -3.69 -15.40 12.42
CA GLY A 114 -2.91 -14.40 13.16
C GLY A 114 -2.99 -13.01 12.53
N GLY A 115 -2.67 -11.94 13.24
CA GLY A 115 -2.87 -10.56 12.78
C GLY A 115 -2.10 -10.20 11.49
N LEU A 116 -2.72 -9.37 10.65
CA LEU A 116 -2.07 -8.72 9.51
C LEU A 116 -1.78 -7.25 9.85
N CYS A 117 -0.50 -6.89 9.86
CA CYS A 117 0.00 -5.60 10.30
C CYS A 117 0.69 -4.85 9.16
N SER A 118 0.43 -3.55 9.07
CA SER A 118 1.25 -2.61 8.31
C SER A 118 2.14 -1.84 9.28
N VAL A 119 3.44 -1.78 8.99
CA VAL A 119 4.43 -1.04 9.77
C VAL A 119 4.92 0.14 8.96
N VAL A 120 4.59 1.34 9.40
CA VAL A 120 5.04 2.61 8.81
C VAL A 120 6.05 3.26 9.76
N LYS A 121 7.22 3.62 9.22
CA LYS A 121 8.36 4.14 10.01
C LYS A 121 8.62 5.62 9.82
N ASP A 122 8.07 6.21 8.75
CA ASP A 122 8.32 7.60 8.36
C ASP A 122 7.12 8.24 7.64
N GLU A 123 7.24 9.53 7.33
CA GLU A 123 6.21 10.35 6.67
C GLU A 123 5.99 9.98 5.20
N ALA A 124 6.91 9.25 4.56
CA ALA A 124 6.72 8.78 3.18
C ALA A 124 5.62 7.71 3.10
N GLY A 125 5.23 7.12 4.24
CA GLY A 125 4.14 6.15 4.30
C GLY A 125 4.49 4.81 3.66
N ASN A 126 5.78 4.53 3.44
CA ASN A 126 6.23 3.22 2.99
C ASN A 126 5.94 2.20 4.08
N SER A 127 5.21 1.15 3.71
CA SER A 127 4.73 0.16 4.65
C SER A 127 5.39 -1.19 4.47
N GLU A 128 5.90 -1.73 5.57
CA GLU A 128 6.29 -3.14 5.66
C GLU A 128 5.08 -3.94 6.15
N LEU A 129 4.62 -4.92 5.35
CA LEU A 129 3.54 -5.82 5.73
C LEU A 129 4.08 -7.02 6.51
N ARG A 130 3.40 -7.36 7.61
CA ARG A 130 3.68 -8.54 8.43
C ARG A 130 2.41 -9.34 8.63
N SER A 131 2.44 -10.62 8.29
CA SER A 131 1.33 -11.57 8.51
C SER A 131 1.58 -12.47 9.71
N GLU A 132 0.53 -13.13 10.20
CA GLU A 132 0.57 -14.06 11.32
C GLU A 132 1.12 -13.46 12.63
N VAL A 133 0.90 -12.15 12.82
CA VAL A 133 1.36 -11.43 14.00
C VAL A 133 0.46 -11.78 15.20
N GLN A 134 1.07 -12.33 16.25
CA GLN A 134 0.38 -12.58 17.51
C GLN A 134 0.23 -11.27 18.28
N LEU A 135 -1.01 -10.89 18.59
CA LEU A 135 -1.37 -9.67 19.31
C LEU A 135 -2.23 -10.02 20.52
N ASP A 136 -1.78 -9.64 21.72
CA ASP A 136 -2.61 -9.73 22.93
C ASP A 136 -3.27 -8.38 23.22
N LEU A 137 -4.57 -8.30 22.93
CA LEU A 137 -5.42 -7.14 23.18
C LEU A 137 -6.30 -7.30 24.42
N SER A 138 -6.27 -8.45 25.09
CA SER A 138 -7.25 -8.83 26.13
C SER A 138 -7.27 -7.89 27.34
N LYS A 139 -6.15 -7.22 27.61
CA LYS A 139 -5.98 -6.27 28.73
C LYS A 139 -5.85 -4.82 28.26
N ARG A 140 -6.18 -4.52 27.01
CA ARG A 140 -5.99 -3.19 26.44
C ARG A 140 -7.28 -2.39 26.45
N PRO A 141 -7.25 -1.12 26.90
CA PRO A 141 -8.41 -0.26 26.83
C PRO A 141 -8.77 -0.06 25.36
N GLN A 142 -10.05 -0.27 25.04
CA GLN A 142 -10.59 0.03 23.73
C GLN A 142 -10.81 1.55 23.63
N THR A 143 -10.56 2.12 22.47
CA THR A 143 -10.95 3.52 22.24
C THR A 143 -12.46 3.63 22.05
N ALA A 144 -12.98 4.86 22.07
CA ALA A 144 -14.38 5.12 21.70
C ALA A 144 -14.70 4.77 20.23
N GLY A 145 -13.70 4.37 19.42
CA GLY A 145 -13.83 4.04 18.00
C GLY A 145 -14.06 5.27 17.10
N ARG A 146 -14.67 6.33 17.62
CA ARG A 146 -14.84 7.63 16.96
C ARG A 146 -14.75 8.82 17.93
N SER A 147 -14.42 9.99 17.39
CA SER A 147 -14.53 11.29 18.06
C SER A 147 -15.98 11.77 18.12
N LYS A 148 -16.21 12.84 18.90
CA LYS A 148 -17.51 13.55 18.93
C LYS A 148 -17.91 14.10 17.55
N ASP A 149 -16.93 14.51 16.75
CA ASP A 149 -17.11 15.04 15.40
C ASP A 149 -17.11 13.96 14.32
N GLY A 150 -17.15 12.68 14.71
CA GLY A 150 -17.26 11.54 13.78
C GLY A 150 -15.93 11.06 13.18
N VAL A 151 -14.78 11.60 13.60
CA VAL A 151 -13.45 11.13 13.19
C VAL A 151 -13.22 9.71 13.70
N VAL A 152 -12.64 8.83 12.89
CA VAL A 152 -12.53 7.40 13.19
C VAL A 152 -11.20 7.08 13.88
N TYR A 153 -11.21 6.56 15.12
CA TYR A 153 -10.03 6.26 15.94
C TYR A 153 -9.70 4.79 16.01
N ALA A 154 -8.43 4.39 15.95
CA ALA A 154 -8.01 2.99 16.05
C ALA A 154 -8.72 2.28 17.20
N ASP A 155 -9.17 1.04 17.01
CA ASP A 155 -10.00 0.36 18.00
C ASP A 155 -9.20 0.10 19.30
N TYR A 156 -7.89 -0.15 19.16
CA TYR A 156 -6.93 -0.28 20.25
C TYR A 156 -5.67 0.51 19.93
N ILE A 157 -5.06 1.09 20.96
CA ILE A 157 -3.76 1.75 20.86
C ILE A 157 -2.83 1.14 21.91
N LEU A 158 -1.64 0.76 21.44
CA LEU A 158 -0.60 0.18 22.28
C LEU A 158 0.60 1.12 22.30
N VAL A 159 0.81 1.75 23.44
CA VAL A 159 2.07 2.43 23.76
C VAL A 159 2.78 1.61 24.84
N PRO A 160 4.09 1.29 24.70
CA PRO A 160 4.80 0.60 25.75
C PRO A 160 4.73 1.37 27.08
N HIS A 161 4.57 0.65 28.19
CA HIS A 161 4.45 1.26 29.52
C HIS A 161 5.63 2.21 29.82
N GLY A 162 5.31 3.38 30.39
CA GLY A 162 6.29 4.42 30.73
C GLY A 162 6.90 5.13 29.52
N ARG A 163 6.36 4.93 28.31
CA ARG A 163 6.81 5.60 27.09
C ARG A 163 5.73 6.48 26.50
N GLY A 164 6.18 7.44 25.72
CA GLY A 164 5.37 8.25 24.83
C GLY A 164 6.18 8.57 23.58
N ALA A 165 5.58 9.31 22.65
CA ALA A 165 6.26 9.74 21.45
C ALA A 165 5.84 11.17 21.09
N ILE A 166 6.77 11.94 20.55
CA ILE A 166 6.41 13.15 19.80
C ILE A 166 6.19 12.69 18.38
N VAL A 167 4.99 12.92 17.85
CA VAL A 167 4.66 12.67 16.45
C VAL A 167 4.50 13.99 15.72
N ALA A 168 4.87 14.01 14.44
CA ALA A 168 4.70 15.19 13.61
C ALA A 168 4.18 14.81 12.22
N SER A 169 3.38 15.71 11.64
CA SER A 169 3.00 15.68 10.23
C SER A 169 3.00 17.11 9.71
N GLY A 170 3.77 17.36 8.64
CA GLY A 170 4.06 18.70 8.18
C GLY A 170 4.63 19.59 9.31
N GLN A 171 3.87 20.63 9.67
CA GLN A 171 4.21 21.60 10.72
C GLN A 171 3.50 21.35 12.05
N THR A 172 2.62 20.35 12.14
CA THR A 172 1.87 20.03 13.37
C THR A 172 2.64 19.02 14.20
N PHE A 173 2.75 19.29 15.50
CA PHE A 173 3.40 18.42 16.48
C PHE A 173 2.38 17.97 17.51
N SER A 174 2.47 16.72 17.95
CA SER A 174 1.61 16.19 19.01
C SER A 174 2.41 15.29 19.93
N LEU A 175 2.09 15.34 21.23
CA LEU A 175 2.56 14.38 22.21
C LEU A 175 1.58 13.21 22.26
N VAL A 176 2.07 12.00 22.04
CA VAL A 176 1.32 10.77 22.30
C VAL A 176 1.73 10.26 23.67
N ALA A 177 0.79 10.28 24.61
CA ALA A 177 1.02 9.89 25.99
C ALA A 177 0.89 8.35 26.15
N PRO A 178 1.28 7.78 27.32
CA PRO A 178 1.23 6.34 27.55
C PRO A 178 -0.17 5.72 27.48
N ASP A 179 -1.22 6.54 27.59
CA ASP A 179 -2.63 6.15 27.43
C ASP A 179 -3.07 6.06 25.96
N GLY A 180 -2.20 6.43 25.01
CA GLY A 180 -2.48 6.42 23.59
C GLY A 180 -3.24 7.64 23.08
N VAL A 181 -3.45 8.66 23.91
CA VAL A 181 -4.10 9.91 23.51
C VAL A 181 -3.05 10.86 22.92
N ARG A 182 -3.39 11.53 21.82
CA ARG A 182 -2.57 12.60 21.24
C ARG A 182 -3.01 13.96 21.75
N TYR A 183 -2.05 14.79 22.12
CA TYR A 183 -2.24 16.17 22.57
C TYR A 183 -1.49 17.09 21.60
N ALA A 184 -2.23 17.91 20.86
CA ALA A 184 -1.66 18.79 19.84
C ALA A 184 -0.88 19.94 20.51
N ALA A 185 0.37 20.15 20.14
CA ALA A 185 1.16 21.27 20.64
C ALA A 185 0.80 22.54 19.86
N ALA A 186 0.49 23.63 20.57
CA ALA A 186 0.22 24.92 19.94
C ALA A 186 1.40 25.42 19.11
N ASN A 187 2.63 25.11 19.55
CA ASN A 187 3.85 25.30 18.79
C ASN A 187 4.96 24.35 19.30
N PRO A 188 6.06 24.15 18.55
CA PRO A 188 7.14 23.25 18.94
C PRO A 188 7.81 23.61 20.28
N ALA A 189 7.86 24.90 20.63
CA ALA A 189 8.52 25.36 21.85
C ALA A 189 7.78 24.92 23.13
N VAL A 190 6.48 24.58 23.04
CA VAL A 190 5.73 24.01 24.17
C VAL A 190 6.34 22.67 24.61
N LEU A 191 6.82 21.85 23.67
CA LEU A 191 7.42 20.55 23.99
C LEU A 191 8.73 20.70 24.78
N GLY A 192 9.51 21.76 24.49
CA GLY A 192 10.70 22.09 25.27
C GLY A 192 10.37 22.46 26.72
N LYS A 193 9.30 23.25 26.93
CA LYS A 193 8.81 23.57 28.29
C LYS A 193 8.38 22.33 29.08
N LEU A 194 7.98 21.26 28.40
CA LEU A 194 7.63 19.97 29.01
C LEU A 194 8.85 19.05 29.22
N GLY A 195 10.07 19.54 28.94
CA GLY A 195 11.31 18.80 29.12
C GLY A 195 11.65 17.83 27.98
N TYR A 196 11.02 17.99 26.82
CA TYR A 196 11.29 17.15 25.65
C TYR A 196 12.29 17.75 24.66
N ASP A 197 13.11 18.70 25.11
CA ASP A 197 14.18 19.27 24.30
C ASP A 197 15.14 18.18 23.77
N GLY A 198 15.54 18.32 22.51
CA GLY A 198 16.44 17.38 21.83
C GLY A 198 15.82 16.01 21.50
N LYS A 199 14.53 15.78 21.78
CA LYS A 199 13.82 14.57 21.35
C LYS A 199 13.35 14.71 19.90
N ALA A 200 13.83 13.82 19.03
CA ALA A 200 13.44 13.79 17.63
C ALA A 200 11.97 13.36 17.49
N PRO A 201 11.12 14.16 16.83
CA PRO A 201 9.77 13.75 16.47
C PRO A 201 9.80 12.57 15.49
N VAL A 202 8.89 11.62 15.70
CA VAL A 202 8.57 10.59 14.71
C VAL A 202 7.63 11.21 13.69
N ARG A 203 8.12 11.43 12.47
CA ARG A 203 7.30 11.97 11.39
C ARG A 203 6.46 10.86 10.78
N LEU A 204 5.15 11.03 10.74
CA LEU A 204 4.21 10.02 10.26
C LEU A 204 3.17 10.64 9.32
N PRO A 205 2.55 9.86 8.42
CA PRO A 205 1.44 10.32 7.60
C PRO A 205 0.29 10.84 8.46
N PRO A 206 -0.38 11.95 8.06
CA PRO A 206 -1.47 12.52 8.83
C PRO A 206 -2.62 11.54 9.07
N VAL A 207 -2.85 10.63 8.11
CA VAL A 207 -3.87 9.58 8.21
C VAL A 207 -3.62 8.59 9.36
N LEU A 208 -2.36 8.35 9.75
CA LEU A 208 -2.06 7.49 10.90
C LEU A 208 -2.22 8.24 12.21
N ILE A 209 -1.85 9.51 12.25
CA ILE A 209 -1.99 10.35 13.46
C ILE A 209 -3.47 10.60 13.77
N SER A 210 -4.34 10.73 12.76
CA SER A 210 -5.77 10.95 12.95
C SER A 210 -6.50 9.75 13.57
N LEU A 211 -5.90 8.56 13.53
CA LEU A 211 -6.42 7.37 14.22
C LEU A 211 -6.24 7.44 15.75
N LEU A 212 -5.41 8.34 16.26
CA LEU A 212 -5.24 8.51 17.70
C LEU A 212 -6.36 9.39 18.28
N PRO A 213 -6.98 9.00 19.41
CA PRO A 213 -7.86 9.85 20.19
C PRO A 213 -7.22 11.20 20.47
N GLU A 214 -8.01 12.26 20.34
CA GLU A 214 -7.56 13.62 20.54
C GLU A 214 -7.91 14.09 21.95
N GLY A 215 -6.88 14.51 22.69
CA GLY A 215 -7.00 15.21 23.96
C GLY A 215 -6.99 16.73 23.77
N PRO A 216 -7.05 17.49 24.88
CA PRO A 216 -6.89 18.95 24.86
C PRO A 216 -5.56 19.39 24.23
N GLY A 217 -5.53 20.59 23.69
CA GLY A 217 -4.31 21.21 23.18
C GLY A 217 -3.30 21.45 24.30
N LEU A 218 -2.02 21.31 23.97
CA LEU A 218 -0.92 21.78 24.81
C LEU A 218 -0.66 23.23 24.43
N ASP A 219 -1.46 24.12 25.00
CA ASP A 219 -1.29 25.57 24.92
C ASP A 219 -1.05 26.15 26.32
N PRO A 220 0.11 26.79 26.56
CA PRO A 220 0.35 27.52 27.81
C PRO A 220 -0.70 28.58 28.13
N GLN A 221 -1.37 29.18 27.12
CA GLN A 221 -2.44 30.16 27.34
C GLN A 221 -3.72 29.51 27.88
N GLU A 222 -4.06 28.31 27.40
CA GLU A 222 -5.21 27.53 27.91
C GLU A 222 -4.96 27.01 29.33
N ALA A 223 -3.70 26.70 29.67
CA ALA A 223 -3.32 26.27 31.02
C ALA A 223 -3.54 27.33 32.10
N LEU A 224 -3.54 28.63 31.72
CA LEU A 224 -3.76 29.73 32.66
C LEU A 224 -5.23 29.90 33.07
N VAL A 225 -6.16 29.18 32.42
CA VAL A 225 -7.60 29.36 32.63
C VAL A 225 -8.15 28.56 33.83
N GLN A 226 -7.38 27.62 34.40
CA GLN A 226 -7.87 26.74 35.50
C GLN A 226 -7.22 26.91 36.88
N LEU A 227 -6.35 27.91 37.07
CA LEU A 227 -5.80 28.19 38.42
C LEU A 227 -6.71 29.15 39.22
N THR A 228 -7.99 28.82 39.34
CA THR A 228 -8.79 29.30 40.49
C THR A 228 -8.52 28.36 41.64
N VAL A 229 -7.50 28.71 42.43
CA VAL A 229 -7.25 28.13 43.75
C VAL A 229 -8.49 28.43 44.61
N SER A 230 -9.18 27.38 45.06
CA SER A 230 -10.15 27.49 46.16
C SER A 230 -9.41 27.51 47.50
#